data_AF-A0A7Z1R526-F1
#
_entry.id   AF-A0A7Z1R526-F1
#
_cell.length_a   1.000
_cell.length_b   1.000
_cell.length_c   1.000
_cell.angle_alpha   90.00
_cell.angle_beta   90.00
_cell.angle_gamma   90.00
#
_symmetry.space_group_name_H-M   'P 1'
#
loop_
_entity.id
_entity.type
_entity.pdbx_description
1 polymer ?
#
loop_
_entity_poly.entity_id
_entity_poly.type
_entity_poly.pdbx_seq_one_letter_code
_entity_poly.pdbx_strand_id
1 'polypeptide(L)'
;MAASVRAQRSARGHSVGSGPSLVDCRTAGSAREGRRRHTMSDRELFAPVSQLQLPAHCGPCSLSACLFVLGTTATQRQLAKAAGRPMRVFAHGIDEEGLRRAAGTYGVVSDFLLVEERRQGRSFATRLRRHLTAGNPAIMLVGDFEHWVAVIGYLRRRHRFIIVDPKDKSSVFRLWSEQTLIRRGWNVNAAAASAEPDQFFAILLARADGGLPRWQVSEAWLRLCERGSDDTAEGMANDLAEVARLASPGDHAITDGPYLAELIEEYRERILDSIIHWAQGNGARDRSDLRAFFRDYETVASATGIRVAKDCDRHYLVAQLTALLCSYWWGALF
;
A
#
# COMPACT_ATOMS: atom_id res chain seq x y z
N MET A 1 -45.45 26.98 18.16
CA MET A 1 -46.14 25.75 18.62
C MET A 1 -45.08 24.67 18.72
N ALA A 2 -44.30 24.53 19.80
CA ALA A 2 -44.59 24.22 21.21
C ALA A 2 -44.92 22.74 21.48
N ALA A 3 -44.09 22.12 22.34
CA ALA A 3 -44.19 20.86 23.13
C ALA A 3 -42.95 19.96 22.86
N SER A 4 -41.95 19.71 23.71
CA SER A 4 -41.77 19.66 25.18
C SER A 4 -42.62 18.63 25.92
N VAL A 5 -42.01 17.49 26.31
CA VAL A 5 -42.28 16.79 27.59
C VAL A 5 -40.99 16.17 28.14
N ARG A 6 -40.81 16.31 29.45
CA ARG A 6 -39.70 15.95 30.33
C ARG A 6 -40.29 15.22 31.54
N ALA A 7 -39.66 14.17 32.07
CA ALA A 7 -39.71 13.70 33.48
C ALA A 7 -38.68 12.55 33.64
N GLN A 8 -37.65 12.57 34.51
CA GLN A 8 -37.61 12.54 36.00
C GLN A 8 -38.32 11.29 36.59
N ARG A 9 -37.85 10.55 37.61
CA ARG A 9 -36.73 10.63 38.58
C ARG A 9 -36.77 9.33 39.46
N SER A 10 -35.73 9.16 40.30
CA SER A 10 -35.72 8.48 41.63
C SER A 10 -35.58 6.94 41.70
N ALA A 11 -34.92 6.31 42.68
CA ALA A 11 -34.00 6.71 43.75
C ALA A 11 -33.63 5.49 44.65
N ARG A 12 -32.46 5.56 45.32
CA ARG A 12 -32.06 4.96 46.63
C ARG A 12 -31.91 3.42 46.72
N GLY A 13 -30.96 2.84 47.47
CA GLY A 13 -29.90 3.37 48.35
C GLY A 13 -29.27 2.27 49.24
N HIS A 14 -28.12 2.63 49.87
CA HIS A 14 -27.56 2.12 51.15
C HIS A 14 -26.92 0.71 51.18
N SER A 15 -25.84 0.39 51.93
CA SER A 15 -24.84 1.11 52.76
C SER A 15 -23.92 0.08 53.48
N VAL A 16 -22.71 0.51 53.91
CA VAL A 16 -21.83 -0.03 55.00
C VAL A 16 -21.11 -1.38 54.76
N GLY A 17 -19.83 -1.66 55.08
CA GLY A 17 -18.71 -0.96 55.72
C GLY A 17 -17.72 -1.98 56.37
N SER A 18 -16.54 -1.50 56.83
CA SER A 18 -15.49 -2.21 57.62
C SER A 18 -14.42 -2.88 56.74
N GLY A 19 -13.10 -2.60 56.81
CA GLY A 19 -12.19 -2.46 57.95
C GLY A 19 -10.92 -3.31 57.67
N PRO A 20 -9.68 -2.88 57.99
CA PRO A 20 -8.45 -3.37 57.36
C PRO A 20 -7.73 -4.48 58.15
N SER A 21 -6.82 -5.21 57.48
CA SER A 21 -5.84 -6.10 58.13
C SER A 21 -4.54 -6.15 57.30
N LEU A 22 -3.49 -5.62 57.89
CA LEU A 22 -2.08 -5.76 57.52
C LEU A 22 -1.50 -6.88 58.39
N VAL A 23 -0.64 -7.73 57.81
CA VAL A 23 0.67 -8.21 58.34
C VAL A 23 1.07 -9.56 57.70
N ASP A 24 2.27 -9.53 57.11
CA ASP A 24 3.31 -10.56 56.91
C ASP A 24 2.96 -12.05 56.77
N CYS A 25 3.51 -12.70 55.72
CA CYS A 25 4.74 -13.50 55.84
C CYS A 25 5.04 -14.28 54.55
N ARG A 26 6.31 -14.65 54.44
CA ARG A 26 7.01 -15.23 53.30
C ARG A 26 6.53 -16.63 52.87
N THR A 27 7.05 -16.99 51.69
CA THR A 27 7.47 -18.31 51.18
C THR A 27 6.50 -19.21 50.38
N ALA A 28 7.04 -19.59 49.21
CA ALA A 28 6.95 -20.88 48.52
C ALA A 28 5.78 -21.16 47.55
N GLY A 29 6.17 -21.26 46.27
CA GLY A 29 5.82 -22.39 45.42
C GLY A 29 4.49 -22.34 44.67
N SER A 30 4.54 -22.03 43.37
CA SER A 30 3.90 -22.85 42.34
C SER A 30 4.25 -22.30 40.96
N ALA A 31 5.22 -22.93 40.30
CA ALA A 31 5.40 -22.81 38.87
C ALA A 31 4.15 -23.41 38.20
N ARG A 32 3.21 -22.56 37.79
CA ARG A 32 2.16 -22.94 36.85
C ARG A 32 2.64 -22.64 35.45
N GLU A 33 3.10 -23.73 34.84
CA GLU A 33 3.39 -23.92 33.43
C GLU A 33 2.16 -23.58 32.59
N GLY A 34 2.09 -22.32 32.17
CA GLY A 34 1.12 -21.87 31.18
C GLY A 34 1.57 -22.31 29.79
N ARG A 35 1.02 -23.44 29.33
CA ARG A 35 0.96 -23.79 27.90
C ARG A 35 0.35 -22.63 27.13
N ARG A 36 1.19 -21.73 26.61
CA ARG A 36 0.81 -20.83 25.53
C ARG A 36 0.63 -21.69 24.28
N ARG A 37 -0.62 -22.05 23.99
CA ARG A 37 -1.02 -22.39 22.63
C ARG A 37 -0.62 -21.19 21.77
N HIS A 38 0.42 -21.34 20.96
CA HIS A 38 0.67 -20.43 19.85
C HIS A 38 -0.53 -20.56 18.90
N THR A 39 -1.51 -19.66 19.08
CA THR A 39 -2.41 -19.29 18.00
C THR A 39 -1.54 -18.77 16.88
N MET A 40 -1.69 -19.33 15.67
CA MET A 40 -1.08 -18.81 14.44
C MET A 40 -1.22 -17.29 14.46
N SER A 41 -0.09 -16.59 14.46
CA SER A 41 -0.11 -15.13 14.37
C SER A 41 -0.82 -14.76 13.08
N ASP A 42 -1.83 -13.91 13.16
CA ASP A 42 -2.23 -13.05 12.06
C ASP A 42 -0.97 -12.29 11.63
N ARG A 43 -0.21 -12.85 10.68
CA ARG A 43 0.84 -12.10 9.99
C ARG A 43 0.09 -11.01 9.24
N GLU A 44 0.18 -9.78 9.73
CA GLU A 44 -0.40 -8.61 9.06
C GLU A 44 0.07 -8.64 7.60
N LEU A 45 -0.88 -8.65 6.68
CA LEU A 45 -0.58 -8.60 5.25
C LEU A 45 0.28 -7.35 5.00
N PHE A 46 1.35 -7.51 4.22
CA PHE A 46 2.16 -6.39 3.79
C PHE A 46 1.31 -5.53 2.82
N ALA A 47 0.65 -4.50 3.35
CA ALA A 47 -0.18 -3.60 2.57
C ALA A 47 0.49 -2.22 2.50
N PRO A 48 1.34 -1.96 1.49
CA PRO A 48 1.76 -0.59 1.17
C PRO A 48 0.56 0.29 0.82
N VAL A 49 -0.59 -0.33 0.58
CA VAL A 49 -1.86 0.29 0.20
C VAL A 49 -2.96 -0.06 1.22
N SER A 50 -2.92 0.62 2.37
CA SER A 50 -4.00 0.84 3.36
C SER A 50 -4.65 -0.36 4.09
N GLN A 51 -4.78 -0.19 5.42
CA GLN A 51 -5.70 -0.91 6.31
C GLN A 51 -7.16 -0.40 6.19
N LEU A 52 -8.12 -1.25 6.60
CA LEU A 52 -9.59 -1.10 6.62
C LEU A 52 -10.10 0.33 6.93
N GLN A 53 -10.94 0.94 6.06
CA GLN A 53 -11.69 2.18 6.39
C GLN A 53 -13.09 2.29 5.75
N LEU A 54 -13.89 3.22 6.31
CA LEU A 54 -15.34 3.41 6.09
C LEU A 54 -15.74 3.68 4.62
N PRO A 55 -16.95 3.31 4.17
CA PRO A 55 -17.41 3.45 2.78
C PRO A 55 -17.26 4.85 2.15
N ALA A 56 -17.34 5.92 2.94
CA ALA A 56 -17.19 7.31 2.47
C ALA A 56 -15.75 7.68 2.07
N HIS A 57 -14.77 6.79 2.30
CA HIS A 57 -13.34 7.05 2.07
C HIS A 57 -12.75 6.28 0.88
N CYS A 58 -13.60 5.65 0.05
CA CYS A 58 -13.12 4.92 -1.13
C CYS A 58 -12.32 5.80 -2.10
N GLY A 59 -12.69 7.07 -2.28
CA GLY A 59 -11.95 8.03 -3.11
C GLY A 59 -10.53 8.30 -2.59
N PRO A 60 -10.36 8.87 -1.37
CA PRO A 60 -9.04 9.08 -0.77
C PRO A 60 -8.18 7.81 -0.67
N CYS A 61 -8.78 6.66 -0.36
CA CYS A 61 -8.06 5.39 -0.29
C CYS A 61 -7.56 4.97 -1.67
N SER A 62 -8.41 5.05 -2.70
CA SER A 62 -8.00 4.77 -4.08
C SER A 62 -6.91 5.73 -4.56
N LEU A 63 -7.02 7.02 -4.24
CA LEU A 63 -5.98 8.00 -4.58
C LEU A 63 -4.67 7.71 -3.85
N SER A 64 -4.71 7.32 -2.57
CA SER A 64 -3.51 6.91 -1.82
C SER A 64 -2.79 5.76 -2.50
N ALA A 65 -3.52 4.76 -3.02
CA ALA A 65 -2.96 3.66 -3.78
C ALA A 65 -2.23 4.13 -5.05
N CYS A 66 -2.85 5.04 -5.79
CA CYS A 66 -2.27 5.62 -6.99
C CYS A 66 -1.03 6.46 -6.67
N LEU A 67 -1.09 7.30 -5.62
CA LEU A 67 0.06 8.10 -5.19
C LEU A 67 1.24 7.21 -4.81
N PHE A 68 0.99 6.10 -4.10
CA PHE A 68 2.05 5.14 -3.78
C PHE A 68 2.76 4.67 -5.05
N VAL A 69 2.02 4.26 -6.08
CA VAL A 69 2.60 3.83 -7.37
C VAL A 69 3.42 4.94 -8.03
N LEU A 70 2.94 6.18 -7.94
CA LEU A 70 3.63 7.36 -8.47
C LEU A 70 4.84 7.78 -7.62
N GLY A 71 5.06 7.15 -6.46
CA GLY A 71 6.19 7.40 -5.58
C GLY A 71 5.97 8.53 -4.58
N THR A 72 4.72 8.77 -4.21
CA THR A 72 4.34 9.77 -3.22
C THR A 72 3.45 9.12 -2.17
N THR A 73 3.71 9.37 -0.89
CA THR A 73 2.87 8.85 0.19
C THR A 73 1.99 9.97 0.72
N ALA A 74 0.71 9.65 0.94
CA ALA A 74 -0.24 10.56 1.54
C ALA A 74 -1.27 9.74 2.31
N THR A 75 -1.50 10.12 3.56
CA THR A 75 -2.55 9.48 4.35
C THR A 75 -3.92 9.86 3.81
N GLN A 76 -4.89 8.97 3.98
CA GLN A 76 -6.29 9.20 3.59
C GLN A 76 -6.84 10.49 4.22
N ARG A 77 -6.43 10.82 5.45
CA ARG A 77 -6.81 12.06 6.14
C ARG A 77 -6.25 13.30 5.45
N GLN A 78 -5.00 13.27 5.00
CA GLN A 78 -4.42 14.38 4.27
C GLN A 78 -5.10 14.56 2.91
N LEU A 79 -5.42 13.46 2.22
CA LEU A 79 -6.12 13.49 0.92
C LEU A 79 -7.56 13.99 1.04
N ALA A 80 -8.28 13.53 2.07
CA ALA A 80 -9.63 14.01 2.37
C ALA A 80 -9.64 15.53 2.65
N LYS A 81 -8.66 16.02 3.42
CA LYS A 81 -8.46 17.45 3.65
C LYS A 81 -8.14 18.21 2.36
N ALA A 82 -7.24 17.68 1.53
CA ALA A 82 -6.84 18.28 0.26
C ALA A 82 -8.00 18.31 -0.77
N ALA A 83 -8.93 17.36 -0.71
CA ALA A 83 -10.15 17.36 -1.51
C ALA A 83 -11.17 18.44 -1.09
N GLY A 84 -10.93 19.17 0.00
CA GLY A 84 -11.79 20.25 0.49
C GLY A 84 -12.83 19.80 1.53
N ARG A 85 -12.70 18.61 2.12
CA ARG A 85 -13.62 18.12 3.15
C ARG A 85 -12.87 17.77 4.44
N PRO A 86 -12.98 18.55 5.53
CA PRO A 86 -12.42 18.16 6.82
C PRO A 86 -13.26 17.04 7.48
N MET A 87 -12.60 16.14 8.22
CA MET A 87 -13.11 14.89 8.85
C MET A 87 -14.47 14.95 9.57
N ARG A 88 -15.00 16.13 9.90
CA ARG A 88 -16.25 16.29 10.66
C ARG A 88 -17.52 16.38 9.80
N VAL A 89 -17.44 16.35 8.47
CA VAL A 89 -18.59 16.65 7.56
C VAL A 89 -18.85 15.55 6.50
N PHE A 90 -18.40 14.32 6.69
CA PHE A 90 -18.48 13.27 5.66
C PHE A 90 -19.79 12.47 5.68
N ALA A 91 -20.92 13.13 5.44
CA ALA A 91 -22.18 12.45 5.10
C ALA A 91 -22.26 12.07 3.60
N HIS A 92 -21.45 12.71 2.75
CA HIS A 92 -21.41 12.51 1.30
C HIS A 92 -20.01 12.12 0.84
N GLY A 93 -19.91 11.30 -0.22
CA GLY A 93 -18.64 10.87 -0.83
C GLY A 93 -17.88 12.03 -1.52
N ILE A 94 -16.63 11.78 -1.92
CA ILE A 94 -15.81 12.75 -2.66
C ILE A 94 -16.05 12.59 -4.17
N ASP A 95 -16.28 13.70 -4.85
CA ASP A 95 -16.46 13.79 -6.31
C ASP A 95 -15.11 13.80 -7.06
N GLU A 96 -15.18 13.67 -8.39
CA GLU A 96 -14.03 13.64 -9.29
C GLU A 96 -13.19 14.91 -9.23
N GLU A 97 -13.81 16.08 -9.05
CA GLU A 97 -13.09 17.35 -8.91
C GLU A 97 -12.35 17.43 -7.57
N GLY A 98 -12.93 16.91 -6.48
CA GLY A 98 -12.26 16.75 -5.19
C GLY A 98 -11.04 15.85 -5.27
N LEU A 99 -11.15 14.72 -5.98
CA LEU A 99 -10.02 13.83 -6.22
C LEU A 99 -8.94 14.48 -7.09
N ARG A 100 -9.31 15.21 -8.14
CA ARG A 100 -8.38 16.00 -8.96
C ARG A 100 -7.63 17.04 -8.13
N ARG A 101 -8.35 17.84 -7.33
CA ARG A 101 -7.73 18.85 -6.44
C ARG A 101 -6.74 18.21 -5.46
N ALA A 102 -7.15 17.09 -4.85
CA ALA A 102 -6.28 16.35 -3.95
C ALA A 102 -5.02 15.85 -4.68
N ALA A 103 -5.17 15.21 -5.85
CA ALA A 103 -4.03 14.74 -6.65
C ALA A 103 -3.06 15.87 -7.01
N GLY A 104 -3.58 17.02 -7.45
CA GLY A 104 -2.76 18.20 -7.79
C GLY A 104 -1.92 18.72 -6.62
N THR A 105 -2.41 18.60 -5.38
CA THR A 105 -1.65 18.97 -4.16
C THR A 105 -0.37 18.13 -3.99
N TYR A 106 -0.34 16.92 -4.57
CA TYR A 106 0.79 15.98 -4.48
C TYR A 106 1.58 15.88 -5.80
N GLY A 107 1.52 16.90 -6.66
CA GLY A 107 2.28 16.94 -7.90
C GLY A 107 1.84 15.88 -8.91
N VAL A 108 0.55 15.55 -8.93
CA VAL A 108 -0.06 14.60 -9.87
C VAL A 108 -1.04 15.33 -10.79
N VAL A 109 -0.88 15.12 -12.09
CA VAL A 109 -1.83 15.58 -13.12
C VAL A 109 -2.92 14.52 -13.31
N SER A 110 -4.13 14.99 -13.63
CA SER A 110 -5.26 14.10 -13.84
C SER A 110 -6.10 14.43 -15.07
N ASP A 111 -6.34 13.41 -15.89
CA ASP A 111 -7.19 13.47 -17.07
C ASP A 111 -8.43 12.59 -16.89
N PHE A 112 -9.56 13.03 -17.43
CA PHE A 112 -10.78 12.23 -17.40
C PHE A 112 -10.90 11.34 -18.64
N LEU A 113 -11.14 10.05 -18.40
CA LEU A 113 -11.47 9.07 -19.41
C LEU A 113 -12.96 8.73 -19.28
N LEU A 114 -13.75 9.26 -20.20
CA LEU A 114 -15.20 9.14 -20.23
C LEU A 114 -15.68 8.50 -21.54
N VAL A 115 -16.64 7.58 -21.45
CA VAL A 115 -17.31 6.93 -22.59
C VAL A 115 -18.79 6.70 -22.26
N GLU A 116 -19.69 7.39 -22.97
CA GLU A 116 -21.15 7.39 -22.71
C GLU A 116 -21.92 6.28 -23.44
N GLU A 117 -21.23 5.47 -24.26
CA GLU A 117 -21.85 4.38 -24.99
C GLU A 117 -21.44 3.02 -24.43
N ARG A 118 -22.40 2.26 -23.90
CA ARG A 118 -22.15 0.93 -23.30
C ARG A 118 -21.40 -0.03 -24.24
N ARG A 119 -21.75 -0.02 -25.53
CA ARG A 119 -21.12 -0.86 -26.56
C ARG A 119 -19.63 -0.55 -26.76
N GLN A 120 -19.17 0.64 -26.36
CA GLN A 120 -17.78 1.08 -26.47
C GLN A 120 -16.93 0.69 -25.26
N GLY A 121 -17.40 -0.19 -24.36
CA GLY A 121 -16.62 -0.64 -23.20
C GLY A 121 -15.24 -1.21 -23.55
N ARG A 122 -15.08 -1.86 -24.72
CA ARG A 122 -13.76 -2.31 -25.21
C ARG A 122 -12.80 -1.16 -25.54
N SER A 123 -13.33 -0.06 -26.07
CA SER A 123 -12.57 1.17 -26.34
C SER A 123 -12.09 1.79 -25.03
N PHE A 124 -12.99 1.90 -24.04
CA PHE A 124 -12.65 2.35 -22.69
C PHE A 124 -11.53 1.49 -22.07
N ALA A 125 -11.70 0.17 -22.06
CA ALA A 125 -10.71 -0.75 -21.52
C ALA A 125 -9.36 -0.69 -22.25
N THR A 126 -9.37 -0.48 -23.57
CA THR A 126 -8.15 -0.32 -24.37
C THR A 126 -7.41 0.97 -24.04
N ARG A 127 -8.12 2.10 -23.91
CA ARG A 127 -7.54 3.39 -23.52
C ARG A 127 -6.96 3.33 -22.10
N LEU A 128 -7.71 2.75 -21.16
CA LEU A 128 -7.27 2.52 -19.79
C LEU A 128 -6.05 1.59 -19.75
N ARG A 129 -6.07 0.47 -20.47
CA ARG A 129 -4.92 -0.44 -20.59
C ARG A 129 -3.69 0.28 -21.11
N ARG A 130 -3.81 1.12 -22.14
CA ARG A 130 -2.69 1.89 -22.68
C ARG A 130 -2.06 2.79 -21.62
N HIS A 131 -2.88 3.49 -20.83
CA HIS A 131 -2.43 4.31 -19.69
C HIS A 131 -1.66 3.48 -18.65
N LEU A 132 -2.25 2.37 -18.19
CA LEU A 132 -1.64 1.46 -17.21
C LEU A 132 -0.36 0.79 -17.72
N THR A 133 -0.27 0.58 -19.03
CA THR A 133 0.86 -0.05 -19.69
C THR A 133 2.09 0.86 -19.73
N ALA A 134 1.90 2.17 -19.56
CA ALA A 134 2.96 3.15 -19.28
C ALA A 134 3.36 3.19 -17.80
N GLY A 135 2.76 2.34 -16.96
CA GLY A 135 2.98 2.25 -15.51
C GLY A 135 2.11 3.19 -14.69
N ASN A 136 1.37 4.10 -15.33
CA ASN A 136 0.58 5.11 -14.64
C ASN A 136 -0.73 4.50 -14.08
N PRO A 137 -1.10 4.79 -12.81
CA PRO A 137 -2.33 4.29 -12.23
C PRO A 137 -3.54 5.13 -12.65
N ALA A 138 -4.74 4.63 -12.36
CA ALA A 138 -5.99 5.34 -12.55
C ALA A 138 -6.95 5.05 -11.40
N ILE A 139 -7.95 5.91 -11.21
CA ILE A 139 -9.10 5.67 -10.33
C ILE A 139 -10.31 5.45 -11.24
N MET A 140 -11.09 4.40 -10.99
CA MET A 140 -12.27 4.07 -11.79
C MET A 140 -13.53 4.14 -10.93
N LEU A 141 -14.59 4.72 -11.49
CA LEU A 141 -15.92 4.74 -10.88
C LEU A 141 -16.67 3.46 -11.25
N VAL A 142 -17.23 2.79 -10.25
CA VAL A 142 -17.93 1.52 -10.42
C VAL A 142 -19.20 1.47 -9.57
N GLY A 143 -20.11 0.57 -9.94
CA GLY A 143 -21.31 0.30 -9.17
C GLY A 143 -22.27 1.49 -9.18
N ASP A 144 -22.60 1.98 -10.38
CA ASP A 144 -23.62 3.00 -10.60
C ASP A 144 -23.36 4.29 -9.82
N PHE A 145 -22.15 4.84 -9.98
CA PHE A 145 -21.68 6.09 -9.37
C PHE A 145 -21.45 6.05 -7.84
N GLU A 146 -21.53 4.88 -7.21
CA GLU A 146 -21.43 4.78 -5.74
C GLU A 146 -20.02 4.50 -5.19
N HIS A 147 -19.05 4.13 -6.03
CA HIS A 147 -17.79 3.59 -5.51
C HIS A 147 -16.56 3.85 -6.39
N TRP A 148 -15.48 4.29 -5.74
CA TRP A 148 -14.17 4.46 -6.35
C TRP A 148 -13.27 3.25 -6.06
N VAL A 149 -12.60 2.76 -7.10
CA VAL A 149 -11.53 1.76 -7.00
C VAL A 149 -10.26 2.26 -7.68
N ALA A 150 -9.09 1.88 -7.16
CA ALA A 150 -7.84 2.16 -7.85
C ALA A 150 -7.52 1.03 -8.83
N VAL A 151 -7.14 1.40 -10.05
CA VAL A 151 -6.56 0.52 -11.07
C VAL A 151 -5.07 0.85 -11.13
N ILE A 152 -4.25 0.04 -10.46
CA ILE A 152 -2.84 0.37 -10.21
C ILE A 152 -1.87 -0.21 -11.25
N GLY A 153 -2.35 -1.09 -12.12
CA GLY A 153 -1.51 -1.66 -13.19
C GLY A 153 -2.22 -2.67 -14.07
N TYR A 154 -1.48 -3.22 -15.04
CA TYR A 154 -1.97 -4.24 -15.97
C TYR A 154 -0.93 -5.35 -16.18
N LEU A 155 -1.29 -6.57 -15.82
CA LEU A 155 -0.48 -7.76 -16.02
C LEU A 155 -0.60 -8.25 -17.47
N ARG A 156 0.32 -7.80 -18.33
CA ARG A 156 0.32 -8.14 -19.78
C ARG A 156 0.21 -9.63 -20.06
N ARG A 157 1.00 -10.47 -19.38
CA ARG A 157 1.04 -11.93 -19.59
C ARG A 157 -0.28 -12.64 -19.23
N ARG A 158 -1.03 -12.10 -18.26
CA ARG A 158 -2.29 -12.70 -17.78
C ARG A 158 -3.53 -12.01 -18.33
N HIS A 159 -3.35 -10.90 -19.05
CA HIS A 159 -4.40 -10.01 -19.50
C HIS A 159 -5.35 -9.56 -18.37
N ARG A 160 -4.78 -9.17 -17.22
CA ARG A 160 -5.55 -8.76 -16.04
C ARG A 160 -5.22 -7.34 -15.59
N PHE A 161 -6.25 -6.61 -15.17
CA PHE A 161 -6.14 -5.34 -14.46
C PHE A 161 -5.94 -5.61 -12.97
N ILE A 162 -5.09 -4.82 -12.34
CA ILE A 162 -4.78 -4.91 -10.91
C ILE A 162 -5.60 -3.84 -10.20
N ILE A 163 -6.47 -4.26 -9.30
CA ILE A 163 -7.45 -3.40 -8.65
C ILE A 163 -7.19 -3.40 -7.16
N VAL A 164 -7.13 -2.21 -6.57
CA VAL A 164 -7.27 -2.04 -5.11
C VAL A 164 -8.68 -1.53 -4.87
N ASP A 165 -9.49 -2.35 -4.19
CA ASP A 165 -10.87 -2.02 -3.86
C ASP A 165 -10.96 -1.71 -2.35
N PRO A 166 -11.14 -0.45 -1.95
CA PRO A 166 -11.21 -0.06 -0.54
C PRO A 166 -12.34 -0.72 0.26
N LYS A 167 -13.40 -1.21 -0.40
CA LYS A 167 -14.51 -1.92 0.27
C LYS A 167 -14.22 -3.40 0.47
N ASP A 168 -13.20 -3.94 -0.20
CA ASP A 168 -12.84 -5.34 -0.11
C ASP A 168 -11.91 -5.60 1.07
N LYS A 169 -12.34 -6.46 1.98
CA LYS A 169 -11.57 -6.86 3.17
C LYS A 169 -10.87 -8.21 3.01
N SER A 170 -11.14 -8.91 1.92
CA SER A 170 -10.66 -10.29 1.70
C SER A 170 -9.33 -10.37 0.96
N SER A 171 -8.93 -9.30 0.29
CA SER A 171 -7.68 -9.25 -0.48
C SER A 171 -7.15 -7.83 -0.57
N VAL A 172 -5.82 -7.66 -0.60
CA VAL A 172 -5.19 -6.35 -0.86
C VAL A 172 -5.40 -5.94 -2.32
N PHE A 173 -5.39 -6.90 -3.25
CA PHE A 173 -5.63 -6.66 -4.68
C PHE A 173 -6.59 -7.68 -5.29
N ARG A 174 -7.33 -7.23 -6.31
CA ARG A 174 -8.09 -8.11 -7.21
C ARG A 174 -7.55 -8.05 -8.62
N LEU A 175 -7.63 -9.19 -9.31
CA LEU A 175 -7.31 -9.30 -10.73
C LEU A 175 -8.58 -9.35 -11.58
N TRP A 176 -8.92 -8.26 -12.26
CA TRP A 176 -10.09 -8.21 -13.14
C TRP A 176 -9.70 -8.57 -14.59
N SER A 177 -10.50 -9.40 -15.25
CA SER A 177 -10.46 -9.51 -16.71
C SER A 177 -11.02 -8.25 -17.34
N GLU A 178 -10.73 -8.02 -18.62
CA GLU A 178 -11.37 -6.97 -19.42
C GLU A 178 -12.90 -7.04 -19.33
N GLN A 179 -13.49 -8.23 -19.47
CA GLN A 179 -14.93 -8.41 -19.34
C GLN A 179 -15.47 -8.01 -17.95
N THR A 180 -14.72 -8.31 -16.88
CA THR A 180 -15.12 -7.93 -15.53
C THR A 180 -15.02 -6.42 -15.33
N LEU A 181 -13.96 -5.80 -15.86
CA LEU A 181 -13.78 -4.35 -15.85
C LEU A 181 -14.91 -3.64 -16.59
N ILE A 182 -15.25 -4.08 -17.80
CA ILE A 182 -16.36 -3.52 -18.59
C ILE A 182 -17.69 -3.72 -17.87
N ARG A 183 -17.93 -4.90 -17.28
CA ARG A 183 -19.20 -5.15 -16.57
C ARG A 183 -19.35 -4.25 -15.34
N ARG A 184 -18.29 -4.04 -14.57
CA ARG A 184 -18.32 -3.26 -13.32
C ARG A 184 -18.20 -1.76 -13.54
N GLY A 185 -17.55 -1.34 -14.63
CA GLY A 185 -17.27 0.07 -14.92
C GLY A 185 -18.36 0.80 -15.69
N TRP A 186 -19.41 0.11 -16.17
CA TRP A 186 -20.57 0.78 -16.73
C TRP A 186 -21.46 1.26 -15.58
N ASN A 187 -21.66 2.57 -15.48
CA ASN A 187 -22.49 3.19 -14.45
C ASN A 187 -23.80 3.65 -15.07
N VAL A 188 -24.91 3.25 -14.46
CA VAL A 188 -26.26 3.69 -14.84
C VAL A 188 -26.73 4.79 -13.90
N ASN A 189 -27.18 5.91 -14.44
CA ASN A 189 -27.76 6.97 -13.65
C ASN A 189 -29.25 6.67 -13.41
N ALA A 190 -29.56 6.15 -12.23
CA ALA A 190 -30.94 5.82 -11.85
C ALA A 190 -31.79 7.06 -11.48
N ALA A 191 -31.17 8.23 -11.30
CA ALA A 191 -31.88 9.43 -10.86
C ALA A 191 -32.43 10.20 -12.07
N ALA A 192 -33.74 10.09 -12.31
CA ALA A 192 -34.45 10.78 -13.39
C ALA A 192 -34.33 12.32 -13.39
N ALA A 193 -33.79 12.92 -12.33
CA ALA A 193 -33.55 14.35 -12.17
C ALA A 193 -32.07 14.76 -12.29
N SER A 194 -31.14 13.80 -12.43
CA SER A 194 -29.72 14.08 -12.63
C SER A 194 -29.43 14.20 -14.13
N ALA A 195 -28.69 15.24 -14.53
CA ALA A 195 -28.27 15.47 -15.91
C ALA A 195 -27.09 14.58 -16.34
N GLU A 196 -26.58 13.71 -15.47
CA GLU A 196 -25.41 12.88 -15.78
C GLU A 196 -25.78 11.71 -16.71
N PRO A 197 -25.03 11.48 -17.80
CA PRO A 197 -25.28 10.36 -18.68
C PRO A 197 -24.79 9.04 -18.06
N ASP A 198 -25.40 7.92 -18.48
CA ASP A 198 -24.81 6.60 -18.26
C ASP A 198 -23.42 6.54 -18.91
N GLN A 199 -22.42 6.04 -18.19
CA GLN A 199 -21.05 6.13 -18.67
C GLN A 199 -20.06 5.15 -18.03
N PHE A 200 -18.98 4.89 -18.75
CA PHE A 200 -17.71 4.51 -18.15
C PHE A 200 -16.94 5.77 -17.74
N PHE A 201 -16.37 5.76 -16.54
CA PHE A 201 -15.59 6.89 -16.04
C PHE A 201 -14.34 6.43 -15.29
N ALA A 202 -13.21 7.05 -15.61
CA ALA A 202 -11.97 6.92 -14.86
C ALA A 202 -11.18 8.23 -14.84
N ILE A 203 -10.43 8.43 -13.77
CA ILE A 203 -9.44 9.50 -13.60
C ILE A 203 -8.07 8.87 -13.86
N LEU A 204 -7.44 9.25 -14.96
CA LEU A 204 -6.09 8.85 -15.33
C LEU A 204 -5.10 9.73 -14.56
N LEU A 205 -4.15 9.15 -13.86
CA LEU A 205 -3.20 9.88 -13.01
C LEU A 205 -1.78 9.69 -13.53
N ALA A 206 -0.99 10.77 -13.56
CA ALA A 206 0.44 10.74 -13.90
C ALA A 206 1.21 11.79 -13.10
N ARG A 207 2.53 11.66 -13.00
CA ARG A 207 3.35 12.66 -12.33
C ARG A 207 3.35 13.98 -13.11
N ALA A 208 3.21 15.10 -12.43
CA ALA A 208 3.21 16.43 -13.04
C ALA A 208 4.56 16.82 -13.66
N ASP A 209 5.64 16.22 -13.18
CA ASP A 209 7.00 16.40 -13.73
C ASP A 209 7.24 15.61 -15.04
N GLY A 210 6.25 14.87 -15.53
CA GLY A 210 6.37 14.01 -16.71
C GLY A 210 7.25 12.78 -16.50
N GLY A 211 7.73 12.55 -15.27
CA GLY A 211 8.54 11.39 -14.91
C GLY A 211 7.73 10.09 -14.97
N LEU A 212 8.45 8.97 -15.09
CA LEU A 212 7.85 7.64 -14.96
C LEU A 212 7.38 7.41 -13.51
N PRO A 213 6.33 6.57 -13.30
CA PRO A 213 5.98 6.08 -11.97
C PRO A 213 7.21 5.50 -11.26
N ARG A 214 7.33 5.75 -9.96
CA ARG A 214 8.46 5.22 -9.18
C ARG A 214 8.31 3.73 -8.90
N TRP A 215 7.09 3.19 -8.92
CA TRP A 215 6.86 1.77 -8.66
C TRP A 215 6.31 1.06 -9.90
N GLN A 216 6.96 -0.03 -10.26
CA GLN A 216 6.50 -0.99 -11.26
C GLN A 216 5.73 -2.12 -10.58
N VAL A 217 4.42 -2.14 -10.78
CA VAL A 217 3.54 -3.17 -10.23
C VAL A 217 3.71 -4.47 -11.03
N SER A 218 4.49 -5.40 -10.49
CA SER A 218 4.76 -6.72 -11.07
C SER A 218 4.05 -7.84 -10.32
N GLU A 219 3.95 -9.04 -10.91
CA GLU A 219 3.37 -10.19 -10.20
C GLU A 219 4.21 -10.63 -8.99
N ALA A 220 5.54 -10.45 -9.05
CA ALA A 220 6.41 -10.70 -7.92
C ALA A 220 6.11 -9.72 -6.78
N TRP A 221 5.94 -8.42 -7.10
CA TRP A 221 5.59 -7.39 -6.13
C TRP A 221 4.22 -7.64 -5.49
N LEU A 222 3.22 -8.06 -6.27
CA LEU A 222 1.90 -8.44 -5.74
C LEU A 222 1.99 -9.61 -4.75
N ARG A 223 2.77 -10.65 -5.10
CA ARG A 223 2.98 -11.80 -4.21
C ARG A 223 3.68 -11.41 -2.91
N LEU A 224 4.61 -10.46 -2.96
CA LEU A 224 5.27 -9.91 -1.77
C LEU A 224 4.25 -9.22 -0.86
N CYS A 225 3.37 -8.40 -1.43
CA CYS A 225 2.26 -7.77 -0.70
C CYS A 225 1.27 -8.77 -0.08
N GLU A 226 0.95 -9.86 -0.77
CA GLU A 226 0.03 -10.88 -0.23
C GLU A 226 0.68 -11.79 0.81
N ARG A 227 1.95 -12.16 0.65
CA ARG A 227 2.66 -13.06 1.58
C ARG A 227 2.98 -12.38 2.90
N GLY A 228 3.18 -11.06 2.87
CA GLY A 228 3.88 -10.36 3.92
C GLY A 228 5.40 -10.48 3.74
N SER A 229 6.11 -9.50 4.29
CA SER A 229 7.55 -9.57 4.52
C SER A 229 7.83 -9.07 5.94
N ASP A 230 8.99 -9.42 6.47
CA ASP A 230 9.42 -9.00 7.83
C ASP A 230 9.78 -7.51 7.89
N ASP A 231 9.86 -6.84 6.73
CA ASP A 231 10.01 -5.40 6.56
C ASP A 231 9.00 -4.91 5.51
N THR A 232 8.66 -3.63 5.55
CA THR A 232 7.76 -3.02 4.57
C THR A 232 8.49 -2.73 3.26
N ALA A 233 7.84 -2.85 2.09
CA ALA A 233 8.47 -2.43 0.83
C ALA A 233 8.87 -0.95 0.83
N GLU A 234 8.17 -0.08 1.59
CA GLU A 234 8.61 1.31 1.78
C GLU A 234 9.93 1.37 2.55
N GLY A 235 10.07 0.63 3.65
CA GLY A 235 11.32 0.46 4.41
C GLY A 235 12.45 -0.06 3.52
N MET A 236 12.24 -1.22 2.88
CA MET A 236 13.19 -1.79 1.93
C MET A 236 13.57 -0.81 0.80
N ALA A 237 12.61 -0.05 0.25
CA ALA A 237 12.88 0.91 -0.80
C ALA A 237 13.72 2.10 -0.31
N ASN A 238 13.47 2.57 0.91
CA ASN A 238 14.25 3.64 1.53
C ASN A 238 15.68 3.17 1.80
N ASP A 239 15.84 1.95 2.34
CA ASP A 239 17.15 1.34 2.57
C ASP A 239 17.92 1.18 1.26
N LEU A 240 17.28 0.64 0.23
CA LEU A 240 17.86 0.48 -1.10
C LEU A 240 18.24 1.83 -1.72
N ALA A 241 17.41 2.86 -1.55
CA ALA A 241 17.69 4.20 -2.05
C ALA A 241 18.89 4.83 -1.33
N GLU A 242 18.99 4.65 -0.01
CA GLU A 242 20.11 5.16 0.79
C GLU A 242 21.41 4.42 0.45
N VAL A 243 21.36 3.09 0.32
CA VAL A 243 22.51 2.30 -0.13
C VAL A 243 22.98 2.74 -1.52
N ALA A 244 22.06 2.93 -2.46
CA ALA A 244 22.38 3.41 -3.80
C ALA A 244 23.02 4.81 -3.79
N ARG A 245 22.49 5.71 -2.96
CA ARG A 245 22.98 7.07 -2.78
C ARG A 245 24.38 7.08 -2.20
N LEU A 246 24.62 6.33 -1.12
CA LEU A 246 25.93 6.28 -0.45
C LEU A 246 27.00 5.58 -1.30
N ALA A 247 26.61 4.58 -2.10
CA ALA A 247 27.53 3.89 -3.01
C ALA A 247 27.88 4.70 -4.26
N SER A 248 27.13 5.74 -4.58
CA SER A 248 27.31 6.51 -5.81
C SER A 248 28.00 7.86 -5.51
N PRO A 249 29.06 8.22 -6.25
CA PRO A 249 29.72 9.50 -6.04
C PRO A 249 28.83 10.68 -6.49
N GLY A 250 28.73 11.71 -5.63
CA GLY A 250 28.09 13.00 -5.92
C GLY A 250 26.64 13.14 -5.43
N ASP A 251 26.22 14.39 -5.18
CA ASP A 251 24.89 14.73 -4.62
C ASP A 251 23.76 14.84 -5.66
N HIS A 252 23.99 14.39 -6.90
CA HIS A 252 23.05 14.59 -8.00
C HIS A 252 22.15 13.36 -8.21
N ALA A 253 20.95 13.59 -8.73
CA ALA A 253 20.04 12.51 -9.11
C ALA A 253 20.69 11.63 -10.19
N ILE A 254 20.83 10.34 -9.89
CA ILE A 254 21.43 9.36 -10.78
C ILE A 254 20.44 9.02 -11.88
N THR A 255 20.70 9.55 -13.08
CA THR A 255 19.86 9.32 -14.26
C THR A 255 20.48 8.30 -15.22
N ASP A 256 21.81 8.13 -15.17
CA ASP A 256 22.57 7.19 -15.99
C ASP A 256 23.33 6.17 -15.11
N GLY A 257 23.32 4.90 -15.52
CA GLY A 257 23.97 3.78 -14.81
C GLY A 257 23.08 2.53 -14.71
N PRO A 258 23.60 1.40 -14.21
CA PRO A 258 22.84 0.15 -14.12
C PRO A 258 21.69 0.26 -13.10
N TYR A 259 20.70 -0.61 -13.25
CA TYR A 259 19.66 -0.72 -12.23
C TYR A 259 20.24 -1.40 -10.98
N LEU A 260 19.86 -0.90 -9.80
CA LEU A 260 20.28 -1.50 -8.54
C LEU A 260 19.87 -2.97 -8.46
N ALA A 261 18.71 -3.32 -8.99
CA ALA A 261 18.23 -4.70 -9.08
C ALA A 261 19.21 -5.63 -9.82
N GLU A 262 19.84 -5.16 -10.91
CA GLU A 262 20.80 -5.95 -11.68
C GLU A 262 22.06 -6.24 -10.85
N LEU A 263 22.53 -5.26 -10.08
CA LEU A 263 23.69 -5.44 -9.20
C LEU A 263 23.38 -6.33 -8.01
N ILE A 264 22.20 -6.18 -7.40
CA ILE A 264 21.78 -7.05 -6.29
C ILE A 264 21.72 -8.51 -6.75
N GLU A 265 21.19 -8.75 -7.95
CA GLU A 265 21.15 -10.09 -8.55
C GLU A 265 22.58 -10.60 -8.84
N GLU A 266 23.45 -9.78 -9.43
CA GLU A 266 24.87 -10.11 -9.71
C GLU A 266 25.60 -10.57 -8.45
N TYR A 267 25.40 -9.89 -7.32
CA TYR A 267 26.12 -10.14 -6.07
C TYR A 267 25.38 -11.07 -5.09
N ARG A 268 24.21 -11.61 -5.46
CA ARG A 268 23.34 -12.40 -4.58
C ARG A 268 24.09 -13.47 -3.77
N GLU A 269 24.71 -14.44 -4.44
CA GLU A 269 25.32 -15.57 -3.73
C GLU A 269 26.51 -15.10 -2.88
N ARG A 270 27.27 -14.09 -3.32
CA ARG A 270 28.36 -13.50 -2.54
C ARG A 270 27.86 -12.86 -1.25
N ILE A 271 26.74 -12.14 -1.30
CA ILE A 271 26.12 -11.52 -0.11
C ILE A 271 25.63 -12.62 0.84
N LEU A 272 24.86 -13.58 0.33
CA LEU A 272 24.30 -14.67 1.14
C LEU A 272 25.39 -15.52 1.82
N ASP A 273 26.45 -15.88 1.09
CA ASP A 273 27.56 -16.66 1.63
C ASP A 273 28.35 -15.86 2.67
N SER A 274 28.51 -14.54 2.47
CA SER A 274 29.18 -13.67 3.45
C SER A 274 28.40 -13.61 4.77
N ILE A 275 27.07 -13.49 4.71
CA ILE A 275 26.22 -13.48 5.91
C ILE A 275 26.35 -14.81 6.66
N ILE A 276 26.23 -15.93 5.95
CA ILE A 276 26.28 -17.27 6.56
C ILE A 276 27.66 -17.55 7.16
N HIS A 277 28.72 -17.13 6.48
CA HIS A 277 30.09 -17.33 6.94
C HIS A 277 30.42 -16.51 8.19
N TRP A 278 30.06 -15.22 8.20
CA TRP A 278 30.48 -14.28 9.25
C TRP A 278 29.47 -14.09 10.37
N ALA A 279 28.18 -14.10 10.09
CA ALA A 279 27.18 -13.67 11.06
C ALA A 279 26.73 -14.77 12.02
N GLN A 280 26.94 -16.06 11.71
CA GLN A 280 26.52 -17.24 12.50
C GLN A 280 25.05 -17.32 12.99
N GLY A 281 24.22 -16.30 12.76
CA GLY A 281 22.78 -16.29 13.04
C GLY A 281 22.41 -16.40 14.52
N ASN A 282 21.15 -16.12 14.83
CA ASN A 282 20.59 -16.35 16.16
C ASN A 282 20.03 -17.78 16.34
N GLY A 283 20.27 -18.67 15.37
CA GLY A 283 19.77 -20.05 15.34
C GLY A 283 18.29 -20.21 15.04
N ALA A 284 17.52 -19.11 14.90
CA ALA A 284 16.08 -19.16 14.65
C ALA A 284 15.71 -19.13 13.16
N ARG A 285 16.67 -18.79 12.28
CA ARG A 285 16.47 -18.68 10.83
C ARG A 285 17.45 -19.56 10.07
N ASP A 286 17.02 -20.06 8.92
CA ASP A 286 17.83 -20.89 8.03
C ASP A 286 18.19 -20.16 6.71
N ARG A 287 19.04 -20.80 5.88
CA ARG A 287 19.44 -20.23 4.58
C ARG A 287 18.25 -19.98 3.65
N SER A 288 17.16 -20.74 3.78
CA SER A 288 15.94 -20.53 3.00
C SER A 288 15.23 -19.25 3.42
N ASP A 289 15.15 -18.95 4.73
CA ASP A 289 14.60 -17.71 5.24
C ASP A 289 15.37 -16.48 4.73
N LEU A 290 16.71 -16.53 4.81
CA LEU A 290 17.56 -15.45 4.30
C LEU A 290 17.39 -15.24 2.79
N ARG A 291 17.32 -16.34 2.01
CA ARG A 291 17.04 -16.26 0.57
C ARG A 291 15.67 -15.68 0.29
N ALA A 292 14.66 -16.03 1.07
CA ALA A 292 13.31 -15.51 0.92
C ALA A 292 13.25 -14.00 1.20
N PHE A 293 13.95 -13.53 2.23
CA PHE A 293 14.05 -12.11 2.56
C PHE A 293 14.89 -11.32 1.55
N PHE A 294 16.02 -11.88 1.09
CA PHE A 294 16.83 -11.30 0.01
C PHE A 294 16.00 -11.11 -1.27
N ARG A 295 15.19 -12.10 -1.62
CA ARG A 295 14.31 -12.04 -2.79
C ARG A 295 13.24 -10.94 -2.66
N ASP A 296 12.83 -10.60 -1.44
CA ASP A 296 11.93 -9.48 -1.21
C ASP A 296 12.63 -8.16 -1.56
N TYR A 297 13.87 -7.97 -1.11
CA TYR A 297 14.72 -6.83 -1.51
C TYR A 297 14.94 -6.76 -3.02
N GLU A 298 15.20 -7.88 -3.70
CA GLU A 298 15.31 -7.91 -5.18
C GLU A 298 14.01 -7.49 -5.86
N THR A 299 12.88 -7.95 -5.33
CA THR A 299 11.56 -7.61 -5.86
C THR A 299 11.28 -6.12 -5.68
N VAL A 300 11.63 -5.54 -4.52
CA VAL A 300 11.49 -4.11 -4.26
C VAL A 300 12.45 -3.30 -5.13
N ALA A 301 13.72 -3.67 -5.23
CA ALA A 301 14.69 -2.99 -6.11
C ALA A 301 14.23 -2.98 -7.58
N SER A 302 13.68 -4.11 -8.04
CA SER A 302 13.11 -4.23 -9.40
C SER A 302 11.87 -3.35 -9.57
N ALA A 303 11.03 -3.24 -8.54
CA ALA A 303 9.83 -2.44 -8.57
C ALA A 303 10.14 -0.94 -8.53
N THR A 304 11.11 -0.50 -7.74
CA THR A 304 11.42 0.93 -7.54
C THR A 304 12.20 1.55 -8.69
N GLY A 305 12.84 0.73 -9.54
CA GLY A 305 13.62 1.19 -10.68
C GLY A 305 14.82 2.06 -10.28
N ILE A 306 15.31 1.92 -9.04
CA ILE A 306 16.48 2.65 -8.54
C ILE A 306 17.68 2.37 -9.43
N ARG A 307 18.42 3.42 -9.77
CA ARG A 307 19.69 3.36 -10.51
C ARG A 307 20.83 3.76 -9.59
N VAL A 308 22.01 3.21 -9.87
CA VAL A 308 23.27 3.62 -9.25
C VAL A 308 24.19 4.24 -10.30
N ALA A 309 25.13 5.09 -9.88
CA ALA A 309 26.07 5.71 -10.80
C ALA A 309 26.91 4.66 -11.53
N LYS A 310 27.35 4.96 -12.75
CA LYS A 310 28.16 4.03 -13.56
C LYS A 310 29.48 3.63 -12.87
N ASP A 311 30.03 4.54 -12.09
CA ASP A 311 31.24 4.42 -11.29
C ASP A 311 30.96 4.17 -9.79
N CYS A 312 29.76 3.66 -9.45
CA CYS A 312 29.42 3.36 -8.06
C CYS A 312 30.44 2.42 -7.41
N ASP A 313 30.71 2.63 -6.12
CA ASP A 313 31.50 1.72 -5.31
C ASP A 313 30.69 0.43 -5.04
N ARG A 314 30.93 -0.57 -5.89
CA ARG A 314 30.27 -1.88 -5.80
C ARG A 314 30.64 -2.62 -4.52
N HIS A 315 31.86 -2.42 -4.00
CA HIS A 315 32.28 -3.07 -2.75
C HIS A 315 31.52 -2.50 -1.57
N TYR A 316 31.38 -1.17 -1.54
CA TYR A 316 30.58 -0.49 -0.53
C TYR A 316 29.11 -0.92 -0.61
N LEU A 317 28.52 -0.95 -1.81
CA LEU A 317 27.14 -1.41 -2.04
C LEU A 317 26.92 -2.82 -1.48
N VAL A 318 27.80 -3.77 -1.82
CA VAL A 318 27.73 -5.14 -1.34
C VAL A 318 27.89 -5.19 0.18
N ALA A 319 28.81 -4.41 0.76
CA ALA A 319 29.02 -4.37 2.20
C ALA A 319 27.80 -3.83 2.95
N GLN A 320 27.16 -2.76 2.46
CA GLN A 320 25.96 -2.19 3.09
C GLN A 320 24.77 -3.14 3.03
N LEU A 321 24.50 -3.75 1.87
CA LEU A 321 23.44 -4.76 1.76
C LEU A 321 23.71 -5.97 2.66
N THR A 322 24.97 -6.42 2.73
CA THR A 322 25.38 -7.49 3.63
C THR A 322 25.13 -7.11 5.09
N ALA A 323 25.50 -5.89 5.50
CA ALA A 323 25.32 -5.42 6.88
C ALA A 323 23.83 -5.29 7.26
N LEU A 324 23.00 -4.76 6.36
CA LEU A 324 21.56 -4.66 6.54
C LEU A 324 20.92 -6.04 6.71
N LEU A 325 21.24 -6.96 5.81
CA LEU A 325 20.71 -8.33 5.85
C LEU A 325 21.28 -9.15 7.01
N CYS A 326 22.50 -8.86 7.47
CA CYS A 326 23.05 -9.40 8.72
C CYS A 326 22.21 -8.94 9.92
N SER A 327 21.80 -7.67 9.95
CA SER A 327 20.98 -7.13 11.04
C SER A 327 19.62 -7.84 11.08
N TYR A 328 19.00 -8.03 9.91
CA TYR A 328 17.85 -8.92 9.76
C TYR A 328 18.14 -10.32 10.29
N TRP A 329 19.21 -10.97 9.81
CA TRP A 329 19.62 -12.33 10.18
C TRP A 329 19.71 -12.56 11.70
N TRP A 330 20.16 -11.55 12.44
CA TRP A 330 20.26 -11.56 13.91
C TRP A 330 18.94 -11.32 14.66
N GLY A 331 17.86 -10.95 13.96
CA GLY A 331 16.55 -10.74 14.56
C GLY A 331 16.13 -9.29 14.71
N ALA A 332 16.81 -8.35 14.04
CA ALA A 332 16.29 -6.99 13.94
C ALA A 332 14.89 -7.01 13.30
N LEU A 333 14.00 -6.20 13.86
CA LEU A 333 12.70 -5.86 13.30
C LEU A 333 12.86 -4.49 12.64
N PHE A 334 12.40 -4.35 11.41
CA PHE A 334 12.48 -3.12 10.62
C PHE A 334 11.10 -2.48 10.47
#